data_AF-A0A352UJU3-F1
#
_entry.id   AF-A0A352UJU3-F1
#
_cell.length_a   1.000
_cell.length_b   1.000
_cell.length_c   1.000
_cell.angle_alpha   90.00
_cell.angle_beta   90.00
_cell.angle_gamma   90.00
#
_symmetry.space_group_name_H-M   'P 1'
#
loop_
_entity.id
_entity.type
_entity.pdbx_description
1 polymer ?
#
loop_
_entity_poly.entity_id
_entity_poly.type
_entity_poly.pdbx_seq_one_letter_code
_entity_poly.pdbx_strand_id
1 'polypeptide(L)'
;MWIFTTNPAVTGATGLHAFAAKFPPQLPHIFIDQLTEPGDVVLDPMMGSGTALVEAATLGRRGLGFDIDPLAVRINQAKTMLNTCDLNDEKCDVVGQSRRLLQDTDLVESAIQSRFDDDTKKFIDYWFLLDIQRELMTLVLTIEKIADSGLRRILELTFSSIIVTKSGGVSRAMDLAHGRPHRVNSETPRNAIQQFERKLRQYLLYFSKQDVGKAAGVMAQPVMGDARALPLDDDVVDLIVTSPPHANAID
;
A
#
# COMPACT_ATOMS: atom_id res chain seq x y z
N MET A 1 -16.67 27.63 -9.13
CA MET A 1 -15.82 27.18 -8.02
C MET A 1 -16.28 25.78 -7.67
N TRP A 2 -15.52 24.74 -8.01
CA TRP A 2 -15.88 23.37 -7.65
C TRP A 2 -15.69 23.21 -6.14
N ILE A 3 -16.76 22.89 -5.42
CA ILE A 3 -16.72 22.60 -3.99
C ILE A 3 -16.63 21.08 -3.87
N PHE A 4 -15.44 20.60 -3.52
CA PHE A 4 -15.18 19.18 -3.32
C PHE A 4 -15.66 18.77 -1.92
N THR A 5 -16.83 18.13 -1.81
CA THR A 5 -17.20 17.40 -0.60
C THR A 5 -16.36 16.12 -0.53
N THR A 6 -15.76 15.83 0.64
CA THR A 6 -14.85 14.68 0.80
C THR A 6 -15.64 13.46 1.25
N ASN A 7 -15.50 12.33 0.53
CA ASN A 7 -15.89 11.04 1.08
C ASN A 7 -14.82 10.61 2.10
N PRO A 8 -15.14 10.50 3.41
CA PRO A 8 -14.16 10.15 4.44
C PRO A 8 -13.57 8.76 4.22
N ALA A 9 -14.34 7.84 3.61
CA ALA A 9 -13.92 6.48 3.36
C ALA A 9 -12.75 6.43 2.35
N VAL A 10 -12.88 7.17 1.25
CA VAL A 10 -11.87 7.19 0.18
C VAL A 10 -10.69 8.08 0.54
N THR A 11 -10.93 9.19 1.25
CA THR A 11 -9.85 10.02 1.80
C THR A 11 -8.97 9.22 2.76
N GLY A 12 -9.57 8.37 3.61
CA GLY A 12 -8.78 7.47 4.45
C GLY A 12 -8.05 6.37 3.66
N ALA A 13 -8.67 5.83 2.59
CA ALA A 13 -8.06 4.78 1.76
C ALA A 13 -6.79 5.27 1.07
N THR A 14 -6.90 6.44 0.46
CA THR A 14 -5.82 7.08 -0.29
C THR A 14 -4.66 7.51 0.59
N GLY A 15 -4.92 7.75 1.89
CA GLY A 15 -3.94 8.10 2.92
C GLY A 15 -3.21 6.92 3.58
N LEU A 16 -3.56 5.67 3.28
CA LEU A 16 -2.89 4.51 3.88
C LEU A 16 -1.40 4.47 3.52
N HIS A 17 -1.09 4.45 2.22
CA HIS A 17 0.28 4.37 1.71
C HIS A 17 0.59 5.54 0.77
N ALA A 18 1.78 6.13 0.89
CA ALA A 18 2.26 7.16 -0.03
C ALA A 18 2.44 6.54 -1.43
N PHE A 19 2.01 7.25 -2.47
CA PHE A 19 2.22 6.85 -3.87
C PHE A 19 2.20 8.12 -4.70
N ALA A 20 3.07 8.21 -5.68
CA ALA A 20 3.24 9.45 -6.44
C ALA A 20 2.07 9.66 -7.42
N ALA A 21 1.89 10.91 -7.87
CA ALA A 21 0.96 11.29 -8.94
C ALA A 21 -0.49 10.77 -8.82
N LYS A 22 -1.05 10.69 -7.60
CA LYS A 22 -2.48 10.37 -7.41
C LYS A 22 -3.34 11.59 -7.80
N PHE A 23 -4.42 11.39 -8.56
CA PHE A 23 -5.45 12.43 -8.63
C PHE A 23 -6.26 12.52 -7.34
N PRO A 24 -6.82 13.71 -7.04
CA PRO A 24 -7.79 13.88 -5.95
C PRO A 24 -8.97 12.93 -6.15
N PRO A 25 -9.42 12.18 -5.12
CA PRO A 25 -10.49 11.19 -5.25
C PRO A 25 -11.81 11.73 -5.80
N GLN A 26 -12.06 13.03 -5.65
CA GLN A 26 -13.29 13.65 -6.12
C GLN A 26 -13.38 13.71 -7.65
N LEU A 27 -12.23 13.74 -8.33
CA LEU A 27 -12.20 13.78 -9.78
C LEU A 27 -12.76 12.48 -10.42
N PRO A 28 -12.21 11.28 -10.14
CA PRO A 28 -12.78 10.03 -10.64
C PRO A 28 -14.20 9.80 -10.10
N HIS A 29 -14.49 10.23 -8.87
CA HIS A 29 -15.83 10.09 -8.27
C HIS A 29 -16.90 10.75 -9.15
N ILE A 30 -16.69 12.02 -9.53
CA ILE A 30 -17.64 12.75 -10.37
C ILE A 30 -17.85 12.06 -11.71
N PHE A 31 -16.78 11.61 -12.37
CA PHE A 31 -16.89 10.95 -13.67
C PHE A 31 -17.57 9.59 -13.58
N ILE A 32 -17.23 8.77 -12.58
CA ILE A 32 -17.86 7.47 -12.39
C ILE A 32 -19.33 7.66 -12.06
N ASP A 33 -19.67 8.56 -11.13
CA ASP A 33 -21.05 8.78 -10.71
C ASP A 33 -21.95 9.28 -11.85
N GLN A 34 -21.45 10.20 -12.68
CA GLN A 34 -22.24 10.86 -13.72
C GLN A 34 -22.30 10.09 -15.05
N LEU A 35 -21.35 9.20 -15.31
CA LEU A 35 -21.20 8.54 -16.62
C LEU A 35 -21.41 7.03 -16.59
N THR A 36 -21.76 6.46 -15.44
CA THR A 36 -22.04 5.02 -15.28
C THR A 36 -23.19 4.79 -14.32
N GLU A 37 -23.76 3.60 -14.34
CA GLU A 37 -24.76 3.11 -13.39
C GLU A 37 -24.15 2.08 -12.41
N PRO A 38 -24.75 1.84 -11.23
CA PRO A 38 -24.34 0.73 -10.37
C PRO A 38 -24.31 -0.61 -11.12
N GLY A 39 -23.19 -1.35 -10.99
CA GLY A 39 -22.93 -2.60 -11.70
C GLY A 39 -22.05 -2.48 -12.96
N ASP A 40 -21.93 -1.29 -13.53
CA ASP A 40 -21.07 -1.01 -14.69
C ASP A 40 -19.60 -1.25 -14.38
N VAL A 41 -18.82 -1.51 -15.44
CA VAL A 41 -17.38 -1.75 -15.40
C VAL A 41 -16.61 -0.46 -15.63
N VAL A 42 -15.80 -0.08 -14.64
CA VAL A 42 -14.89 1.05 -14.70
C VAL A 42 -13.46 0.53 -14.83
N LEU A 43 -12.77 0.84 -15.92
CA LEU A 43 -11.38 0.47 -16.16
C LEU A 43 -10.42 1.61 -15.80
N ASP A 44 -9.37 1.28 -15.06
CA ASP A 44 -8.16 2.10 -14.95
C ASP A 44 -6.93 1.27 -15.40
N PRO A 45 -6.43 1.46 -16.63
CA PRO A 45 -5.34 0.65 -17.17
C PRO A 45 -3.96 1.02 -16.59
N MET A 46 -3.88 2.08 -15.78
CA MET A 46 -2.66 2.57 -15.11
C MET A 46 -3.01 3.01 -13.70
N MET A 47 -3.58 2.08 -12.92
CA MET A 47 -4.34 2.39 -11.70
C MET A 47 -3.53 3.01 -10.55
N GLY A 48 -2.20 2.86 -10.57
CA GLY A 48 -1.34 3.22 -9.46
C GLY A 48 -1.85 2.66 -8.14
N SER A 49 -1.88 3.49 -7.10
CA SER A 49 -2.41 3.07 -5.80
C SER A 49 -3.93 2.86 -5.73
N GLY A 50 -4.66 2.99 -6.84
CA GLY A 50 -6.04 2.49 -6.96
C GLY A 50 -7.17 3.47 -6.63
N THR A 51 -6.96 4.78 -6.76
CA THR A 51 -7.99 5.77 -6.38
C THR A 51 -9.28 5.58 -7.18
N ALA A 52 -9.22 5.37 -8.52
CA ALA A 52 -10.40 5.13 -9.34
C ALA A 52 -11.14 3.84 -8.94
N LEU A 53 -10.41 2.76 -8.65
CA LEU A 53 -11.01 1.49 -8.25
C LEU A 53 -11.74 1.58 -6.90
N VAL A 54 -11.16 2.31 -5.94
CA VAL A 54 -11.82 2.54 -4.64
C VAL A 54 -13.10 3.36 -4.81
N GLU A 55 -13.09 4.40 -5.66
CA GLU A 55 -14.29 5.20 -5.95
C GLU A 55 -15.34 4.38 -6.69
N ALA A 56 -14.95 3.61 -7.71
CA ALA A 56 -15.85 2.70 -8.42
C ALA A 56 -16.55 1.73 -7.46
N ALA A 57 -15.78 1.04 -6.62
CA ALA A 57 -16.33 0.12 -5.64
C ALA A 57 -17.25 0.81 -4.62
N THR A 58 -16.90 2.02 -4.18
CA THR A 58 -17.72 2.80 -3.23
C THR A 58 -19.06 3.24 -3.84
N LEU A 59 -19.07 3.50 -5.15
CA LEU A 59 -20.26 3.83 -5.93
C LEU A 59 -21.02 2.58 -6.43
N GLY A 60 -20.60 1.37 -6.06
CA GLY A 60 -21.25 0.12 -6.48
C GLY A 60 -21.00 -0.28 -7.94
N ARG A 61 -19.91 0.20 -8.55
CA ARG A 61 -19.42 -0.21 -9.88
C ARG A 61 -18.32 -1.26 -9.75
N ARG A 62 -18.13 -2.06 -10.80
CA ARG A 62 -17.03 -3.04 -10.91
C ARG A 62 -15.78 -2.33 -11.42
N GLY A 63 -14.87 -1.99 -10.52
CA GLY A 63 -13.55 -1.46 -10.85
C GLY A 63 -12.61 -2.54 -11.36
N LEU A 64 -12.05 -2.37 -12.55
CA LEU A 64 -11.01 -3.19 -13.13
C LEU A 64 -9.74 -2.35 -13.27
N GLY A 65 -8.61 -2.82 -12.76
CA GLY A 65 -7.40 -2.01 -12.69
C GLY A 65 -6.16 -2.79 -13.11
N PHE A 66 -5.31 -2.17 -13.93
CA PHE A 66 -4.02 -2.72 -14.32
C PHE A 66 -2.89 -1.77 -13.93
N ASP A 67 -1.79 -2.33 -13.44
CA ASP A 67 -0.54 -1.59 -13.27
C ASP A 67 0.66 -2.52 -13.47
N ILE A 68 1.76 -1.98 -13.99
CA ILE A 68 3.02 -2.73 -14.12
C ILE A 68 3.77 -2.80 -12.79
N ASP A 69 3.55 -1.84 -11.89
CA ASP A 69 4.19 -1.80 -10.58
C ASP A 69 3.51 -2.80 -9.62
N PRO A 70 4.21 -3.87 -9.19
CA PRO A 70 3.65 -4.83 -8.24
C PRO A 70 3.30 -4.17 -6.89
N LEU A 71 3.97 -3.09 -6.48
CA LEU A 71 3.64 -2.37 -5.26
C LEU A 71 2.30 -1.63 -5.40
N ALA A 72 2.04 -0.99 -6.55
CA ALA A 72 0.76 -0.37 -6.86
C ALA A 72 -0.40 -1.37 -6.72
N VAL A 73 -0.24 -2.54 -7.35
CA VAL A 73 -1.20 -3.66 -7.27
C VAL A 73 -1.41 -4.11 -5.82
N ARG A 74 -0.34 -4.34 -5.05
CA ARG A 74 -0.43 -4.75 -3.65
C ARG A 74 -1.13 -3.72 -2.77
N ILE A 75 -0.83 -2.42 -2.96
CA ILE A 75 -1.49 -1.31 -2.25
C ILE A 75 -2.98 -1.31 -2.56
N ASN A 76 -3.37 -1.47 -3.82
CA ASN A 76 -4.78 -1.51 -4.21
C ASN A 76 -5.48 -2.72 -3.58
N GLN A 77 -4.91 -3.93 -3.70
CA GLN A 77 -5.47 -5.15 -3.12
C GLN A 77 -5.70 -5.00 -1.61
N ALA A 78 -4.78 -4.36 -0.90
CA ALA A 78 -4.93 -4.08 0.53
C ALA A 78 -6.03 -3.05 0.87
N LYS A 79 -6.43 -2.20 -0.09
CA LYS A 79 -7.53 -1.23 0.06
C LYS A 79 -8.90 -1.80 -0.34
N THR A 80 -8.92 -2.67 -1.34
CA THR A 80 -10.15 -3.07 -2.03
C THR A 80 -10.59 -4.50 -1.72
N MET A 81 -9.65 -5.40 -1.42
CA MET A 81 -9.93 -6.82 -1.17
C MET A 81 -10.02 -7.15 0.33
N LEU A 82 -10.46 -6.21 1.15
CA LEU A 82 -10.59 -6.41 2.60
C LEU A 82 -11.83 -7.23 2.90
N ASN A 83 -11.72 -8.53 2.71
CA ASN A 83 -12.63 -9.46 3.37
C ASN A 83 -12.32 -9.43 4.86
N THR A 84 -13.38 -9.38 5.66
CA THR A 84 -13.49 -9.50 7.12
C THR A 84 -12.34 -10.25 7.83
N CYS A 85 -11.14 -9.67 7.89
CA CYS A 85 -10.09 -10.17 8.77
C CYS A 85 -10.41 -9.67 10.17
N ASP A 86 -10.49 -10.58 11.14
CA ASP A 86 -10.62 -10.19 12.54
C ASP A 86 -9.27 -9.64 13.02
N LEU A 87 -9.18 -8.32 12.97
CA LEU A 87 -8.01 -7.55 13.37
C LEU A 87 -7.83 -7.51 14.91
N ASN A 88 -8.79 -8.02 15.67
CA ASN A 88 -8.72 -8.14 17.13
C ASN A 88 -8.20 -9.51 17.58
N ASP A 89 -7.79 -10.40 16.67
CA ASP A 89 -7.27 -11.70 17.07
C ASP A 89 -5.94 -11.53 17.85
N GLU A 90 -5.93 -11.96 19.11
CA GLU A 90 -4.72 -12.07 19.95
C GLU A 90 -3.61 -12.90 19.26
N LYS A 91 -3.97 -13.70 18.24
CA LYS A 91 -3.02 -14.40 17.34
C LYS A 91 -2.22 -13.49 16.41
N CYS A 92 -2.58 -12.21 16.27
CA CYS A 92 -1.84 -11.20 15.51
C CYS A 92 -0.86 -10.38 16.38
N ASP A 93 -0.24 -10.99 17.40
CA ASP A 93 0.85 -10.36 18.17
C ASP A 93 2.15 -10.24 17.35
N VAL A 94 2.10 -9.65 16.16
CA VAL A 94 3.27 -9.43 15.29
C VAL A 94 4.30 -8.56 16.01
N VAL A 95 3.83 -7.54 16.74
CA VAL A 95 4.70 -6.60 17.44
C VAL A 95 5.42 -7.29 18.60
N GLY A 96 4.71 -8.02 19.47
CA GLY A 96 5.33 -8.73 20.58
C GLY A 96 6.21 -9.90 20.12
N GLN A 97 5.79 -10.64 19.08
CA GLN A 97 6.63 -11.68 18.47
C GLN A 97 7.92 -11.09 17.87
N SER A 98 7.84 -9.96 17.17
CA SER A 98 9.02 -9.28 16.63
C SER A 98 9.97 -8.82 17.74
N ARG A 99 9.44 -8.25 18.84
CA ARG A 99 10.25 -7.86 20.01
C ARG A 99 10.95 -9.03 20.68
N ARG A 100 10.28 -10.18 20.79
CA ARG A 100 10.88 -11.41 21.33
C ARG A 100 11.96 -11.95 20.39
N LEU A 101 11.67 -12.00 19.09
CA LEU A 101 12.61 -12.47 18.07
C LEU A 101 13.87 -11.59 17.98
N LEU A 102 13.74 -10.29 18.24
CA LEU A 102 14.88 -9.36 18.28
C LEU A 102 15.93 -9.71 19.35
N GLN A 103 15.57 -10.50 20.36
CA GLN A 103 16.52 -10.99 21.37
C GLN A 103 17.41 -12.13 20.85
N ASP A 104 16.98 -12.81 19.79
CA ASP A 104 17.74 -13.88 19.14
C ASP A 104 18.60 -13.30 17.99
N THR A 105 19.70 -12.67 18.39
CA THR A 105 20.59 -11.96 17.45
C THR A 105 21.13 -12.89 16.36
N ASP A 106 21.50 -14.11 16.71
CA ASP A 106 22.11 -15.06 15.76
C ASP A 106 21.13 -15.46 14.66
N LEU A 107 19.87 -15.73 15.01
CA LEU A 107 18.83 -16.03 14.02
C LEU A 107 18.57 -14.84 13.09
N VAL A 108 18.45 -13.63 13.65
CA VAL A 108 18.16 -12.42 12.87
C VAL A 108 19.31 -12.08 11.93
N GLU A 109 20.56 -12.16 12.39
CA GLU A 109 21.75 -11.95 11.55
C GLU A 109 21.86 -13.00 10.45
N SER A 110 21.62 -14.27 10.78
CA SER A 110 21.61 -15.35 9.79
C SER A 110 20.54 -15.10 8.71
N ALA A 111 19.36 -14.62 9.09
CA ALA A 111 18.31 -14.26 8.15
C ALA A 111 18.72 -13.09 7.25
N ILE A 112 19.35 -12.03 7.78
CA ILE A 112 19.86 -10.91 6.97
C ILE A 112 20.92 -11.39 5.97
N GLN A 113 21.84 -12.25 6.42
CA GLN A 113 22.95 -12.70 5.58
C GLN A 113 22.54 -13.69 4.49
N SER A 114 21.54 -14.53 4.73
CA SER A 114 21.13 -15.57 3.78
C SER A 114 20.05 -15.12 2.80
N ARG A 115 19.27 -14.08 3.13
CA ARG A 115 18.06 -13.70 2.39
C ARG A 115 18.32 -12.87 1.13
N PHE A 116 19.40 -12.11 1.11
CA PHE A 116 19.67 -11.12 0.06
C PHE A 116 20.98 -11.43 -0.66
N ASP A 117 21.03 -11.11 -1.96
CA ASP A 117 22.30 -11.07 -2.70
C ASP A 117 23.17 -9.89 -2.24
N ASP A 118 24.44 -9.88 -2.68
CA ASP A 118 25.42 -8.90 -2.23
C ASP A 118 25.07 -7.46 -2.65
N ASP A 119 24.43 -7.28 -3.80
CA ASP A 119 24.05 -5.95 -4.27
C ASP A 119 22.85 -5.40 -3.50
N THR A 120 21.88 -6.26 -3.17
CA THR A 120 20.76 -5.92 -2.30
C THR A 120 21.23 -5.61 -0.88
N LYS A 121 22.22 -6.35 -0.35
CA LYS A 121 22.83 -6.03 0.95
C LYS A 121 23.48 -4.65 0.95
N LYS A 122 24.29 -4.32 -0.06
CA LYS A 122 24.90 -2.98 -0.19
C LYS A 122 23.84 -1.89 -0.23
N PHE A 123 22.73 -2.12 -0.93
CA PHE A 123 21.61 -1.19 -0.97
C PHE A 123 20.97 -1.01 0.41
N ILE A 124 20.70 -2.11 1.13
CA ILE A 124 20.13 -2.05 2.48
C ILE A 124 21.08 -1.33 3.45
N ASP A 125 22.37 -1.67 3.45
CA ASP A 125 23.39 -1.03 4.29
C ASP A 125 23.53 0.47 4.03
N TYR A 126 23.32 0.89 2.79
CA TYR A 126 23.33 2.29 2.42
C TYR A 126 22.15 3.06 3.07
N TRP A 127 20.96 2.46 3.11
CA TRP A 127 19.73 3.13 3.55
C TRP A 127 19.34 2.88 5.01
N PHE A 128 19.78 1.80 5.63
CA PHE A 128 19.31 1.37 6.95
C PHE A 128 20.50 1.08 7.89
N LEU A 129 20.43 1.61 9.11
CA LEU A 129 21.36 1.25 10.18
C LEU A 129 21.14 -0.20 10.60
N LEU A 130 22.20 -0.89 11.04
CA LEU A 130 22.15 -2.32 11.39
C LEU A 130 21.03 -2.65 12.39
N ASP A 131 20.86 -1.85 13.44
CA ASP A 131 19.78 -2.08 14.42
C ASP A 131 18.39 -1.96 13.78
N ILE A 132 18.21 -1.04 12.83
CA ILE A 132 16.96 -0.95 12.06
C ILE A 132 16.79 -2.12 11.12
N GLN A 133 17.86 -2.61 10.48
CA GLN A 133 17.81 -3.80 9.64
C GLN A 133 17.32 -5.01 10.45
N ARG A 134 17.83 -5.18 11.67
CA ARG A 134 17.39 -6.23 12.61
C ARG A 134 15.91 -6.08 12.96
N GLU A 135 15.48 -4.88 13.35
CA GLU A 135 14.08 -4.60 13.65
C GLU A 135 13.15 -4.90 12.46
N LEU A 136 13.51 -4.45 11.25
CA LEU A 136 12.76 -4.71 10.03
C LEU A 136 12.74 -6.21 9.69
N MET A 137 13.87 -6.92 9.85
CA MET A 137 13.94 -8.35 9.60
C MET A 137 13.02 -9.14 10.53
N THR A 138 12.96 -8.79 11.81
CA THR A 138 12.05 -9.46 12.74
C THR A 138 10.57 -9.29 12.35
N LEU A 139 10.20 -8.11 11.85
CA LEU A 139 8.87 -7.85 11.30
C LEU A 139 8.60 -8.73 10.07
N VAL A 140 9.53 -8.79 9.11
CA VAL A 140 9.41 -9.64 7.91
C VAL A 140 9.18 -11.10 8.30
N LEU A 141 10.07 -11.66 9.12
CA LEU A 141 10.00 -13.07 9.55
C LEU A 141 8.71 -13.40 10.30
N THR A 142 8.16 -12.43 11.03
CA THR A 142 6.92 -12.61 11.79
C THR A 142 5.69 -12.50 10.88
N ILE A 143 5.67 -11.54 9.94
CA ILE A 143 4.59 -11.36 8.97
C ILE A 143 4.47 -12.57 8.05
N GLU A 144 5.59 -13.16 7.62
CA GLU A 144 5.60 -14.34 6.74
C GLU A 144 4.93 -15.57 7.35
N LYS A 145 4.91 -15.66 8.70
CA LYS A 145 4.29 -16.76 9.43
C LYS A 145 2.76 -16.62 9.54
N ILE A 146 2.19 -15.48 9.17
CA ILE A 146 0.75 -15.22 9.29
C ILE A 146 -0.02 -16.00 8.23
N ALA A 147 -0.78 -17.03 8.62
CA ALA A 147 -1.47 -17.92 7.68
C ALA A 147 -2.58 -17.21 6.87
N ASP A 148 -3.31 -16.27 7.48
CA ASP A 148 -4.38 -15.52 6.82
C ASP A 148 -3.79 -14.53 5.79
N SER A 149 -4.13 -14.72 4.52
CA SER A 149 -3.57 -13.95 3.41
C SER A 149 -4.07 -12.50 3.36
N GLY A 150 -5.28 -12.23 3.86
CA GLY A 150 -5.84 -10.87 3.96
C GLY A 150 -5.12 -10.07 5.04
N LEU A 151 -4.98 -10.64 6.23
CA LEU A 151 -4.25 -10.06 7.35
C LEU A 151 -2.78 -9.87 6.99
N ARG A 152 -2.13 -10.88 6.40
CA ARG A 152 -0.74 -10.78 5.94
C ARG A 152 -0.56 -9.59 4.99
N ARG A 153 -1.47 -9.41 4.04
CA ARG A 153 -1.44 -8.30 3.08
C ARG A 153 -1.54 -6.92 3.76
N ILE A 154 -2.38 -6.78 4.79
CA ILE A 154 -2.47 -5.55 5.59
C ILE A 154 -1.15 -5.29 6.34
N LEU A 155 -0.57 -6.33 6.92
CA LEU A 155 0.70 -6.23 7.64
C LEU A 155 1.86 -5.90 6.70
N GLU A 156 1.92 -6.51 5.51
CA GLU A 156 2.88 -6.19 4.45
C GLU A 156 2.73 -4.73 3.99
N LEU A 157 1.49 -4.26 3.79
CA LEU A 157 1.23 -2.86 3.46
C LEU A 157 1.70 -1.92 4.58
N THR A 158 1.44 -2.30 5.82
CA THR A 158 1.87 -1.53 7.01
C THR A 158 3.39 -1.45 7.05
N PHE A 159 4.07 -2.58 6.85
CA PHE A 159 5.52 -2.66 6.76
C PHE A 159 6.06 -1.76 5.64
N SER A 160 5.55 -1.89 4.42
CA SER A 160 5.95 -1.05 3.28
C SER A 160 5.79 0.44 3.57
N SER A 161 4.69 0.84 4.22
CA SER A 161 4.38 2.25 4.48
C SER A 161 5.30 2.93 5.49
N ILE A 162 6.10 2.18 6.26
CA ILE A 162 7.08 2.74 7.21
C ILE A 162 8.49 2.82 6.63
N ILE A 163 8.77 2.18 5.49
CA ILE A 163 10.10 2.13 4.87
C ILE A 163 10.52 3.49 4.31
N VAL A 164 9.64 4.13 3.53
CA VAL A 164 9.86 5.46 2.95
C VAL A 164 8.81 6.41 3.49
N THR A 165 9.26 7.51 4.11
CA THR A 165 8.36 8.51 4.71
C THR A 165 8.80 9.92 4.34
N LYS A 166 7.84 10.86 4.36
CA LYS A 166 8.07 12.27 4.02
C LYS A 166 8.95 13.03 5.03
N SER A 167 9.01 12.57 6.28
CA SER A 167 9.86 13.19 7.31
C SER A 167 10.13 12.21 8.47
N GLY A 168 11.42 11.99 8.77
CA GLY A 168 11.87 11.12 9.85
C GLY A 168 11.30 9.70 9.77
N GLY A 169 12.01 8.81 9.07
CA GLY A 169 11.60 7.42 8.86
C GLY A 169 12.43 6.39 9.63
N VAL A 170 12.24 5.13 9.25
CA VAL A 170 13.12 4.03 9.64
C VAL A 170 14.35 3.96 8.70
N SER A 171 14.23 4.50 7.49
CA SER A 171 15.34 4.65 6.55
C SER A 171 16.04 6.01 6.71
N ARG A 172 17.26 6.08 6.18
CA ARG A 172 18.00 7.33 5.93
C ARG A 172 17.52 8.05 4.68
N ALA A 173 16.52 7.50 3.99
CA ALA A 173 15.86 8.09 2.83
C ALA A 173 14.77 9.06 3.29
N MET A 174 14.76 10.27 2.75
CA MET A 174 13.61 11.16 2.84
C MET A 174 12.94 11.29 1.48
N ASP A 175 11.61 11.16 1.47
CA ASP A 175 10.76 11.50 0.33
C ASP A 175 10.60 13.03 0.29
N LEU A 176 11.53 13.70 -0.40
CA LEU A 176 11.46 15.12 -0.68
C LEU A 176 10.58 15.32 -1.91
N ALA A 177 9.61 16.23 -1.82
CA ALA A 177 8.74 16.54 -2.96
C ALA A 177 9.60 16.99 -4.16
N HIS A 178 9.52 16.24 -5.27
CA HIS A 178 10.16 16.50 -6.57
C HIS A 178 11.68 16.17 -6.67
N GLY A 179 12.17 15.12 -6.01
CA GLY A 179 13.53 14.62 -6.27
C GLY A 179 13.81 13.20 -5.79
N ARG A 180 14.93 12.62 -6.26
CA ARG A 180 15.45 11.32 -5.79
C ARG A 180 15.69 11.35 -4.28
N PRO A 181 15.52 10.22 -3.56
CA PRO A 181 15.70 10.20 -2.11
C PRO A 181 17.11 10.69 -1.73
N HIS A 182 17.18 11.67 -0.83
CA HIS A 182 18.45 12.20 -0.33
C HIS A 182 18.79 11.58 1.04
N ARG A 183 20.06 11.21 1.23
CA ARG A 183 20.57 10.62 2.50
C ARG A 183 20.78 11.72 3.54
N VAL A 184 20.05 11.65 4.64
CA VAL A 184 20.26 12.53 5.80
C VAL A 184 21.07 11.80 6.88
N ASN A 185 22.16 12.41 7.33
CA ASN A 185 23.06 11.83 8.33
C ASN A 185 22.76 12.29 9.77
N SER A 186 21.92 13.33 9.95
CA SER A 186 21.77 14.06 11.22
C SER A 186 20.54 13.70 12.04
N GLU A 187 19.67 12.80 11.57
CA GLU A 187 18.52 12.33 12.35
C GLU A 187 18.69 10.84 12.68
N THR A 188 18.61 10.50 13.96
CA THR A 188 18.57 9.11 14.41
C THR A 188 17.30 8.45 13.84
N PRO A 189 17.41 7.39 13.02
CA PRO A 189 16.24 6.71 12.48
C PRO A 189 15.31 6.24 13.59
N ARG A 190 14.00 6.29 13.33
CA ARG A 190 13.00 5.89 14.33
C ARG A 190 12.96 4.37 14.44
N ASN A 191 12.73 3.85 15.65
CA ASN A 191 12.53 2.42 15.89
C ASN A 191 11.40 1.86 15.01
N ALA A 192 11.72 0.91 14.15
CA ALA A 192 10.84 0.37 13.12
C ALA A 192 9.67 -0.40 13.70
N ILE A 193 9.87 -1.18 14.77
CA ILE A 193 8.78 -1.91 15.45
C ILE A 193 7.75 -0.93 16.01
N GLN A 194 8.19 0.18 16.61
CA GLN A 194 7.31 1.22 17.13
C GLN A 194 6.57 1.98 16.01
N GLN A 195 7.26 2.28 14.90
CA GLN A 195 6.62 2.90 13.74
C GLN A 195 5.56 1.97 13.13
N PHE A 196 5.88 0.68 13.01
CA PHE A 196 4.97 -0.35 12.56
C PHE A 196 3.74 -0.44 13.46
N GLU A 197 3.91 -0.53 14.79
CA GLU A 197 2.82 -0.59 15.75
C GLU A 197 1.88 0.62 15.63
N ARG A 198 2.45 1.83 15.55
CA ARG A 198 1.68 3.07 15.39
C ARG A 198 0.87 3.06 14.09
N LYS A 199 1.49 2.65 12.98
CA LYS A 199 0.86 2.64 11.66
C LYS A 199 -0.20 1.54 11.56
N LEU A 200 0.08 0.37 12.13
CA LEU A 200 -0.87 -0.73 12.24
C LEU A 200 -2.14 -0.26 12.96
N ARG A 201 -2.02 0.37 14.14
CA ARG A 201 -3.18 0.90 14.88
C ARG A 201 -4.02 1.87 14.05
N GLN A 202 -3.40 2.72 13.23
CA GLN A 202 -4.12 3.61 12.32
C GLN A 202 -4.91 2.84 11.27
N TYR A 203 -4.31 1.79 10.69
CA TYR A 203 -4.98 0.92 9.72
C TYR A 203 -6.12 0.14 10.37
N LEU A 204 -5.93 -0.43 11.56
CA LEU A 204 -6.98 -1.14 12.28
C LEU A 204 -8.17 -0.22 12.59
N LEU A 205 -7.90 1.02 13.02
CA LEU A 205 -8.94 2.02 13.26
C LEU A 205 -9.67 2.43 11.97
N TYR A 206 -8.94 2.48 10.85
CA TYR A 206 -9.52 2.80 9.56
C TYR A 206 -10.44 1.68 9.07
N PHE A 207 -9.95 0.44 9.06
CA PHE A 207 -10.71 -0.72 8.58
C PHE A 207 -11.88 -1.09 9.48
N SER A 208 -11.77 -0.94 10.81
CA SER A 208 -12.90 -1.17 11.73
C SER A 208 -14.08 -0.21 11.53
N LYS A 209 -13.84 0.97 10.94
CA LYS A 209 -14.87 1.99 10.68
C LYS A 209 -15.51 1.88 9.29
N GLN A 210 -15.07 0.94 8.45
CA GLN A 210 -15.55 0.83 7.09
C GLN A 210 -16.42 -0.41 6.88
N ASP A 211 -17.67 -0.18 6.47
CA ASP A 211 -18.51 -1.21 5.82
C ASP A 211 -18.06 -1.55 4.40
N VAL A 212 -17.07 -0.82 3.86
CA VAL A 212 -16.57 -0.92 2.48
C VAL A 212 -16.05 -2.34 2.16
N GLY A 213 -15.48 -3.04 3.14
CA GLY A 213 -15.00 -4.43 2.94
C GLY A 213 -16.10 -5.43 2.57
N LYS A 214 -17.37 -5.17 2.90
CA LYS A 214 -18.49 -6.07 2.53
C LYS A 214 -18.95 -5.89 1.09
N ALA A 215 -18.69 -4.73 0.46
CA ALA A 215 -19.10 -4.42 -0.91
C ALA A 215 -17.91 -4.44 -1.90
N ALA A 216 -16.71 -4.05 -1.48
CA ALA A 216 -15.57 -3.81 -2.38
C ALA A 216 -14.82 -5.07 -2.83
N GLY A 217 -14.80 -6.14 -2.02
CA GLY A 217 -14.00 -7.34 -2.31
C GLY A 217 -14.39 -8.10 -3.58
N VAL A 218 -15.62 -7.91 -4.09
CA VAL A 218 -16.09 -8.43 -5.37
C VAL A 218 -16.06 -7.36 -6.47
N MET A 219 -16.13 -6.10 -6.09
CA MET A 219 -16.34 -4.96 -6.99
C MET A 219 -15.04 -4.29 -7.44
N ALA A 220 -13.86 -4.75 -7.00
CA ALA A 220 -12.58 -4.21 -7.45
C ALA A 220 -11.55 -5.31 -7.76
N GLN A 221 -10.96 -5.25 -8.95
CA GLN A 221 -10.03 -6.25 -9.48
C GLN A 221 -8.71 -5.59 -9.94
N PRO A 222 -7.79 -5.30 -9.01
CA PRO A 222 -6.42 -4.89 -9.33
C PRO A 222 -5.57 -6.09 -9.81
N VAL A 223 -5.02 -5.95 -11.01
CA VAL A 223 -4.22 -6.96 -11.72
C VAL A 223 -2.87 -6.36 -12.13
N MET A 224 -1.80 -7.15 -12.06
CA MET A 224 -0.52 -6.75 -12.63
C MET A 224 -0.57 -6.92 -14.14
N GLY A 225 -0.34 -5.86 -14.91
CA GLY A 225 -0.43 -5.92 -16.37
C GLY A 225 0.10 -4.68 -17.07
N ASP A 226 0.44 -4.84 -18.35
CA ASP A 226 0.88 -3.76 -19.21
C ASP A 226 -0.33 -3.15 -19.94
N ALA A 227 -0.55 -1.85 -19.76
CA ALA A 227 -1.64 -1.11 -20.41
C ALA A 227 -1.65 -1.22 -21.95
N ARG A 228 -0.51 -1.57 -22.57
CA ARG A 228 -0.38 -1.77 -24.02
C ARG A 228 -0.92 -3.12 -24.49
N ALA A 229 -1.16 -4.06 -23.59
CA ALA A 229 -1.57 -5.43 -23.88
C ALA A 229 -2.50 -5.96 -22.77
N LEU A 230 -3.68 -5.34 -22.64
CA LEU A 230 -4.68 -5.74 -21.66
C LEU A 230 -5.37 -7.04 -22.09
N PRO A 231 -5.53 -8.04 -21.21
CA PRO A 231 -6.19 -9.29 -21.51
C PRO A 231 -7.72 -9.13 -21.40
N LEU A 232 -8.30 -8.23 -22.19
CA LEU A 232 -9.73 -7.93 -22.22
C LEU A 232 -10.28 -8.13 -23.63
N ASP A 233 -11.51 -8.64 -23.70
CA ASP A 233 -12.27 -8.68 -24.94
C ASP A 233 -12.80 -7.27 -25.29
N ASP A 234 -13.20 -7.07 -26.54
CA ASP A 234 -13.84 -5.82 -26.97
C ASP A 234 -15.21 -5.62 -26.28
N ASP A 235 -15.59 -4.36 -26.07
CA ASP A 235 -16.91 -3.95 -25.53
C ASP A 235 -17.26 -4.50 -24.12
N VAL A 236 -16.26 -4.73 -23.27
CA VAL A 236 -16.45 -5.21 -21.87
C VAL A 236 -16.35 -4.12 -20.80
N VAL A 237 -16.10 -2.86 -21.18
CA VAL A 237 -15.87 -1.72 -20.27
C VAL A 237 -16.84 -0.59 -20.59
N ASP A 238 -17.51 -0.08 -19.56
CA ASP A 238 -18.49 1.00 -19.69
C ASP A 238 -17.84 2.40 -19.55
N LEU A 239 -16.77 2.52 -18.75
CA LEU A 239 -16.02 3.77 -18.60
C LEU A 239 -14.53 3.51 -18.35
N ILE A 240 -13.66 4.30 -19.00
CA ILE A 240 -12.23 4.35 -18.70
C ILE A 240 -11.92 5.63 -17.91
N VAL A 241 -11.37 5.48 -16.70
CA VAL A 241 -10.91 6.60 -15.87
C VAL A 241 -9.48 6.33 -15.44
N THR A 242 -8.54 7.20 -15.82
CA THR A 242 -7.12 7.00 -15.54
C THR A 242 -6.35 8.30 -15.47
N SER A 243 -5.19 8.26 -14.81
CA SER A 243 -4.19 9.33 -14.87
C SER A 243 -2.87 8.75 -15.33
N PRO A 244 -2.55 8.90 -16.63
CA PRO A 244 -1.37 8.28 -17.20
C PRO A 244 -0.09 8.86 -16.58
N PRO A 245 1.04 8.14 -16.65
CA PRO A 245 2.31 8.60 -16.11
C PRO A 245 2.69 9.94 -16.74
N HIS A 246 2.98 10.91 -15.89
CA HIS A 246 3.48 12.21 -16.31
C HIS A 246 4.98 12.10 -16.59
N ALA A 247 5.34 11.89 -17.87
CA ALA A 247 6.72 11.72 -18.33
C ALA A 247 7.72 12.81 -17.87
N ASN A 248 7.23 13.95 -17.39
CA ASN A 248 8.03 15.10 -16.97
C ASN A 248 7.98 15.40 -15.46
N ALA A 249 7.29 14.59 -14.64
CA ALA A 249 7.04 14.94 -13.23
C ALA A 249 7.75 14.07 -12.19
N ILE A 250 8.32 12.91 -12.57
CA ILE A 250 8.97 11.97 -11.65
C ILE A 250 10.14 11.27 -12.39
N ASP A 251 11.38 11.68 -12.07
CA ASP A 251 12.68 11.03 -12.40
C ASP A 251 13.57 11.04 -11.14
#